data_AF-A0A7S2XZB4-F1
#
_entry.id   AF-A0A7S2XZB4-F1
#
_cell.length_a   1.000
_cell.length_b   1.000
_cell.length_c   1.000
_cell.angle_alpha   90.00
_cell.angle_beta   90.00
_cell.angle_gamma   90.00
#
_symmetry.space_group_name_H-M   'P 1'
#
loop_
_entity.id
_entity.type
_entity.pdbx_description
1 polymer ?
#
loop_
_entity_poly.entity_id
_entity_poly.type
_entity_poly.pdbx_seq_one_letter_code
_entity_poly.pdbx_strand_id
1 'polypeptide(L)'
;CNGLAPITRACSRREALGLMGSTACSILISAPALAGIEEDFLRKGMVNQPMGVSGQAGKSRPETGVVLRDGSEPTRFSRSGDVLAEIMLKGPSEKEAVYLVSFSSPWSLAKGSVFDVECRDADTGDSAFLSVSKPVGGKAIADLNTNFFVNELIAPTGRFSFYGAPTDVKAKNVGLEGNTKIFDLSFSTLAQSTQMEIPRKARVAVTIPEGSDQAVMLVASASATRWKKGSETTINETIQSFQVTPKSAVKARGK
;
A
#
# COMPACT_ATOMS: atom_id res chain seq x y z
N CYS A 1 -50.99 41.37 -20.70
CA CYS A 1 -50.08 40.47 -21.45
C CYS A 1 -49.31 39.59 -20.49
N ASN A 2 -49.42 38.27 -20.72
CA ASN A 2 -48.57 37.15 -20.27
C ASN A 2 -48.53 36.80 -18.76
N GLY A 3 -49.55 36.08 -18.31
CA GLY A 3 -49.56 34.60 -18.37
C GLY A 3 -48.52 33.85 -17.52
N LEU A 4 -48.92 33.47 -16.29
CA LEU A 4 -48.31 32.39 -15.52
C LEU A 4 -49.25 31.18 -15.54
N ALA A 5 -48.75 30.04 -16.01
CA ALA A 5 -49.45 28.75 -15.96
C ALA A 5 -48.81 27.83 -14.90
N PRO A 6 -49.58 26.88 -14.32
CA PRO A 6 -49.22 26.14 -13.11
C PRO A 6 -48.64 24.75 -13.42
N ILE A 7 -47.84 24.21 -12.50
CA ILE A 7 -47.51 22.78 -12.47
C ILE A 7 -48.13 22.12 -11.23
N THR A 8 -48.87 21.06 -11.51
CA THR A 8 -49.55 20.14 -10.62
C THR A 8 -48.65 18.93 -10.33
N ARG A 9 -48.65 18.40 -9.10
CA ARG A 9 -49.08 17.01 -8.76
C ARG A 9 -48.57 16.50 -7.40
N ALA A 10 -49.57 16.04 -6.62
CA ALA A 10 -49.69 14.75 -5.95
C ALA A 10 -48.81 14.40 -4.72
N CYS A 11 -49.41 14.57 -3.54
CA CYS A 11 -49.96 13.51 -2.67
C CYS A 11 -49.24 12.14 -2.61
N SER A 12 -48.78 11.76 -1.42
CA SER A 12 -48.94 10.39 -0.90
C SER A 12 -49.10 10.35 0.63
N ARG A 13 -50.28 9.87 1.02
CA ARG A 13 -50.66 9.04 2.19
C ARG A 13 -49.49 8.26 2.83
N ARG A 14 -49.47 7.88 4.11
CA ARG A 14 -50.55 7.60 5.09
C ARG A 14 -49.88 7.45 6.48
N GLU A 15 -50.45 8.09 7.49
CA GLU A 15 -50.36 7.62 8.88
C GLU A 15 -51.23 6.36 9.04
N ALA A 16 -50.79 5.40 9.85
CA ALA A 16 -51.66 4.46 10.55
C ALA A 16 -50.96 3.85 11.76
N LEU A 17 -51.51 4.16 12.93
CA LEU A 17 -51.29 3.50 14.22
C LEU A 17 -51.67 2.01 14.18
N GLY A 18 -51.03 1.21 15.02
CA GLY A 18 -51.45 -0.17 15.31
C GLY A 18 -50.76 -0.72 16.56
N LEU A 19 -51.57 -0.97 17.58
CA LEU A 19 -51.24 -1.31 18.96
C LEU A 19 -51.18 -2.85 19.17
N MET A 20 -50.44 -3.27 20.21
CA MET A 20 -50.60 -4.48 21.04
C MET A 20 -50.09 -5.87 20.58
N GLY A 21 -49.40 -6.52 21.53
CA GLY A 21 -49.83 -7.83 22.04
C GLY A 21 -48.86 -9.00 21.90
N SER A 22 -48.20 -9.37 23.02
CA SER A 22 -47.82 -10.72 23.50
C SER A 22 -47.92 -11.90 22.51
N THR A 23 -46.96 -12.84 22.43
CA THR A 23 -46.77 -13.92 23.42
C THR A 23 -45.52 -14.75 23.05
N ALA A 24 -44.81 -15.24 24.08
CA ALA A 24 -43.65 -16.11 23.98
C ALA A 24 -43.96 -17.50 23.39
N CYS A 25 -43.02 -18.06 22.63
CA CYS A 25 -42.88 -19.52 22.51
C CYS A 25 -41.40 -19.86 22.29
N SER A 26 -40.83 -20.52 23.29
CA SER A 26 -39.45 -21.02 23.31
C SER A 26 -39.37 -22.34 22.56
N ILE A 27 -38.46 -22.47 21.60
CA ILE A 27 -38.05 -23.77 21.06
C ILE A 27 -36.57 -23.96 21.36
N LEU A 28 -36.31 -24.84 22.33
CA LEU A 28 -35.00 -25.41 22.64
C LEU A 28 -34.61 -26.38 21.52
N ILE A 29 -33.48 -26.13 20.87
CA ILE A 29 -32.75 -27.16 20.12
C ILE A 29 -31.32 -27.19 20.65
N SER A 30 -30.97 -28.31 21.27
CA SER A 30 -29.65 -28.67 21.76
C SER A 30 -28.88 -29.49 20.71
N ALA A 31 -27.63 -29.13 20.41
CA ALA A 31 -26.55 -30.07 20.01
C ALA A 31 -25.18 -29.32 19.95
N PRO A 32 -24.00 -30.00 19.86
CA PRO A 32 -22.95 -29.88 20.87
C PRO A 32 -21.59 -29.33 20.37
N ALA A 33 -20.75 -28.97 21.35
CA ALA A 33 -19.27 -29.05 21.41
C ALA A 33 -18.41 -28.59 20.21
N LEU A 34 -17.65 -27.49 20.40
CA LEU A 34 -16.19 -27.44 20.15
C LEU A 34 -15.58 -26.14 20.72
N ALA A 35 -15.44 -26.04 22.05
CA ALA A 35 -14.70 -24.94 22.67
C ALA A 35 -13.20 -25.26 22.67
N GLY A 36 -12.40 -24.52 21.90
CA GLY A 36 -10.95 -24.70 21.95
C GLY A 36 -10.05 -23.93 20.96
N ILE A 37 -10.55 -23.04 20.11
CA ILE A 37 -9.71 -22.34 19.11
C ILE A 37 -9.84 -20.80 19.15
N GLU A 38 -10.76 -20.22 19.92
CA GLU A 38 -11.01 -18.75 19.87
C GLU A 38 -10.10 -17.87 20.74
N GLU A 39 -9.50 -18.41 21.81
CA GLU A 39 -8.74 -17.60 22.78
C GLU A 39 -7.40 -17.08 22.23
N ASP A 40 -6.78 -17.78 21.29
CA ASP A 40 -5.46 -17.40 20.75
C ASP A 40 -5.55 -16.40 19.59
N PHE A 41 -6.74 -16.24 18.99
CA PHE A 41 -7.02 -15.24 17.96
C PHE A 41 -7.32 -13.86 18.56
N LEU A 42 -8.01 -13.81 19.71
CA LEU A 42 -8.33 -12.57 20.42
C LEU A 42 -7.10 -11.90 21.05
N ARG A 43 -6.05 -12.67 21.35
CA ARG A 43 -4.85 -12.14 22.03
C ARG A 43 -3.81 -11.47 21.12
N LYS A 44 -3.82 -11.75 19.81
CA LYS A 44 -2.78 -11.24 18.87
C LYS A 44 -3.29 -10.19 17.88
N GLY A 45 -4.59 -9.87 17.90
CA GLY A 45 -5.23 -8.98 16.92
C GLY A 45 -5.51 -7.54 17.36
N MET A 46 -4.96 -7.06 18.48
CA MET A 46 -5.20 -5.69 18.93
C MET A 46 -4.36 -4.68 18.16
N VAL A 47 -4.92 -4.17 17.06
CA VAL A 47 -4.53 -2.89 16.49
C VAL A 47 -4.95 -1.82 17.49
N ASN A 48 -3.98 -1.12 18.09
CA ASN A 48 -4.18 -0.13 19.14
C ASN A 48 -4.72 1.22 18.61
N GLN A 49 -5.72 1.20 17.73
CA GLN A 49 -6.39 2.38 17.18
C GLN A 49 -7.91 2.21 17.38
N PRO A 50 -8.63 3.24 17.86
CA PRO A 50 -10.06 3.16 18.09
C PRO A 50 -10.78 2.90 16.76
N MET A 51 -11.43 1.74 16.67
CA MET A 51 -12.19 1.29 15.50
C MET A 51 -13.45 2.15 15.31
N GLY A 52 -13.35 3.21 14.51
CA GLY A 52 -14.51 3.84 13.88
C GLY A 52 -14.99 2.99 12.70
N VAL A 53 -16.25 2.53 12.76
CA VAL A 53 -16.88 1.53 11.87
C VAL A 53 -17.09 1.99 10.41
N SER A 54 -16.39 3.01 9.94
CA SER A 54 -16.44 3.47 8.53
C SER A 54 -15.06 3.86 7.96
N GLY A 55 -13.97 3.78 8.73
CA GLY A 55 -12.65 4.26 8.30
C GLY A 55 -11.80 3.26 7.51
N GLN A 56 -11.98 1.96 7.74
CA GLN A 56 -11.16 0.90 7.15
C GLN A 56 -11.96 -0.24 6.49
N ALA A 57 -13.23 -0.42 6.85
CA ALA A 57 -14.02 -1.62 6.50
C ALA A 57 -14.50 -1.70 5.03
N GLY A 58 -14.11 -0.77 4.16
CA GLY A 58 -14.48 -0.79 2.73
C GLY A 58 -13.39 -0.30 1.79
N LYS A 59 -12.16 -0.12 2.28
CA LYS A 59 -11.05 0.37 1.44
C LYS A 59 -10.29 -0.81 0.89
N SER A 60 -10.17 -0.87 -0.44
CA SER A 60 -9.33 -1.85 -1.10
C SER A 60 -7.88 -1.68 -0.66
N ARG A 61 -7.18 -2.81 -0.52
CA ARG A 61 -5.74 -2.84 -0.32
C ARG A 61 -5.06 -2.08 -1.46
N PRO A 62 -4.07 -1.22 -1.18
CA PRO A 62 -3.30 -0.57 -2.24
C PRO A 62 -2.63 -1.58 -3.15
N GLU A 63 -2.64 -1.30 -4.44
CA GLU A 63 -1.96 -2.10 -5.45
C GLU A 63 -0.52 -1.60 -5.56
N THR A 64 0.42 -2.34 -4.97
CA THR A 64 1.86 -2.10 -5.12
C THR A 64 2.48 -2.95 -6.23
N GLY A 65 1.75 -3.93 -6.77
CA GLY A 65 2.27 -4.90 -7.73
C GLY A 65 3.23 -5.93 -7.12
N VAL A 66 3.56 -5.83 -5.84
CA VAL A 66 4.45 -6.78 -5.16
C VAL A 66 3.73 -8.11 -4.97
N VAL A 67 4.30 -9.18 -5.51
CA VAL A 67 3.83 -10.55 -5.27
C VAL A 67 4.92 -11.27 -4.50
N LEU A 68 4.63 -11.65 -3.26
CA LEU A 68 5.55 -12.40 -2.42
C LEU A 68 5.56 -13.88 -2.82
N ARG A 69 6.71 -14.53 -2.71
CA ARG A 69 6.81 -15.98 -2.87
C ARG A 69 6.05 -16.67 -1.73
N ASP A 70 5.32 -17.74 -2.04
CA ASP A 70 4.65 -18.58 -1.04
C ASP A 70 5.61 -19.06 0.06
N GLY A 71 5.24 -18.77 1.31
CA GLY A 71 6.04 -19.13 2.49
C GLY A 71 7.24 -18.19 2.75
N SER A 72 7.40 -17.12 1.98
CA SER A 72 8.38 -16.07 2.22
C SER A 72 7.68 -14.82 2.75
N GLU A 73 7.79 -14.60 4.06
CA GLU A 73 7.38 -13.33 4.68
C GLU A 73 8.54 -12.33 4.66
N PRO A 74 8.27 -11.03 4.47
CA PRO A 74 9.30 -10.01 4.60
C PRO A 74 9.85 -10.02 6.04
N THR A 75 11.17 -9.98 6.15
CA THR A 75 11.87 -9.98 7.44
C THR A 75 12.69 -8.72 7.57
N ARG A 76 12.76 -8.18 8.80
CA ARG A 76 13.66 -7.09 9.15
C ARG A 76 14.53 -7.50 10.32
N PHE A 77 15.85 -7.40 10.17
CA PHE A 77 16.79 -7.63 11.25
C PHE A 77 16.82 -6.43 12.19
N SER A 78 16.48 -6.63 13.46
CA SER A 78 16.38 -5.55 14.44
C SER A 78 17.70 -4.84 14.71
N ARG A 79 18.84 -5.55 14.57
CA ARG A 79 20.18 -5.01 14.85
C ARG A 79 20.76 -4.21 13.69
N SER A 80 20.65 -4.70 12.46
CA SER A 80 21.22 -4.03 11.28
C SER A 80 20.22 -3.12 10.57
N GLY A 81 18.93 -3.32 10.77
CA GLY A 81 17.87 -2.61 10.04
C GLY A 81 17.62 -3.16 8.63
N ASP A 82 18.32 -4.22 8.24
CA ASP A 82 18.19 -4.80 6.90
C ASP A 82 16.85 -5.51 6.75
N VAL A 83 16.18 -5.21 5.64
CA VAL A 83 14.92 -5.78 5.21
C VAL A 83 15.21 -6.71 4.06
N LEU A 84 14.71 -7.95 4.14
CA LEU A 84 14.79 -8.94 3.08
C LEU A 84 13.38 -9.38 2.68
N ALA A 85 13.12 -9.42 1.38
CA ALA A 85 11.89 -9.95 0.83
C ALA A 85 12.14 -10.72 -0.47
N GLU A 86 11.49 -11.87 -0.64
CA GLU A 86 11.49 -12.60 -1.90
C GLU A 86 10.23 -12.25 -2.69
N ILE A 87 10.42 -11.63 -3.84
CA ILE A 87 9.34 -11.21 -4.73
C ILE A 87 9.37 -12.00 -6.03
N MET A 88 8.20 -12.19 -6.63
CA MET A 88 8.05 -12.81 -7.93
C MET A 88 7.87 -11.71 -8.99
N LEU A 89 8.68 -11.75 -10.03
CA LEU A 89 8.57 -10.85 -11.18
C LEU A 89 8.34 -11.67 -12.45
N LYS A 90 7.63 -11.06 -13.40
CA LYS A 90 7.40 -11.64 -14.72
C LYS A 90 8.52 -11.26 -15.68
N GLY A 91 9.10 -12.26 -16.32
CA GLY A 91 10.03 -12.07 -17.41
C GLY A 91 9.33 -11.83 -18.76
N PRO A 92 10.09 -11.56 -19.84
CA PRO A 92 9.56 -11.33 -21.19
C PRO A 92 8.76 -12.52 -21.76
N SER A 93 9.04 -13.75 -21.29
CA SER A 93 8.32 -14.97 -21.69
C SER A 93 7.14 -15.30 -20.78
N GLU A 94 6.66 -14.34 -19.99
CA GLU A 94 5.66 -14.52 -18.92
C GLU A 94 6.02 -15.54 -17.83
N LYS A 95 7.26 -16.04 -17.85
CA LYS A 95 7.76 -16.93 -16.80
C LYS A 95 8.03 -16.12 -15.55
N GLU A 96 7.52 -16.60 -14.43
CA GLU A 96 7.77 -16.03 -13.12
C GLU A 96 9.15 -16.46 -12.62
N ALA A 97 9.94 -15.49 -12.18
CA ALA A 97 11.23 -15.69 -11.57
C ALA A 97 11.25 -15.04 -10.18
N VAL A 98 12.02 -15.64 -9.27
CA VAL A 98 12.13 -15.17 -7.88
C VAL A 98 13.33 -14.25 -7.76
N TYR A 99 13.11 -13.08 -7.16
CA TYR A 99 14.13 -12.08 -6.90
C TYR A 99 14.19 -11.81 -5.40
N LEU A 100 15.41 -11.70 -4.88
CA LEU A 100 15.65 -11.26 -3.51
C LEU A 100 15.84 -9.74 -3.54
N VAL A 101 14.98 -9.04 -2.81
CA VAL A 101 15.10 -7.60 -2.59
C VAL A 101 15.65 -7.36 -1.19
N SER A 102 16.64 -6.48 -1.09
CA SER A 102 17.22 -6.06 0.17
C SER A 102 17.41 -4.54 0.23
N PHE A 103 17.12 -3.97 1.39
CA PHE A 103 17.44 -2.58 1.72
C PHE A 103 17.51 -2.40 3.24
N SER A 104 18.26 -1.42 3.73
CA SER A 104 18.31 -1.07 5.14
C SER A 104 17.29 0.03 5.44
N SER A 105 16.52 -0.12 6.52
CA SER A 105 15.57 0.90 6.98
C SER A 105 15.62 1.05 8.49
N PRO A 106 15.66 2.28 9.03
CA PRO A 106 15.57 2.51 10.47
C PRO A 106 14.15 2.30 11.00
N TRP A 107 13.15 2.29 10.12
CA TRP A 107 11.75 2.15 10.50
C TRP A 107 11.37 0.69 10.71
N SER A 108 10.36 0.45 11.54
CA SER A 108 9.88 -0.90 11.82
C SER A 108 9.07 -1.43 10.64
N LEU A 109 9.15 -2.73 10.38
CA LEU A 109 8.33 -3.38 9.35
C LEU A 109 6.85 -3.29 9.74
N ALA A 110 6.05 -2.69 8.87
CA ALA A 110 4.61 -2.59 9.02
C ALA A 110 3.98 -3.97 8.81
N LYS A 111 3.00 -4.32 9.66
CA LYS A 111 2.30 -5.59 9.60
C LYS A 111 0.80 -5.34 9.42
N GLY A 112 0.14 -6.23 8.68
CA GLY A 112 -1.30 -6.19 8.47
C GLY A 112 -1.66 -6.55 7.03
N SER A 113 -2.94 -6.81 6.79
CA SER A 113 -3.45 -7.27 5.49
C SER A 113 -3.31 -6.27 4.34
N VAL A 114 -3.06 -4.99 4.66
CA VAL A 114 -2.95 -3.87 3.71
C VAL A 114 -1.51 -3.46 3.40
N PHE A 115 -0.53 -4.17 3.98
CA PHE A 115 0.90 -3.89 3.81
C PHE A 115 1.56 -5.08 3.11
N ASP A 116 2.34 -4.77 2.09
CA ASP A 116 3.26 -5.72 1.45
C ASP A 116 4.61 -5.65 2.18
N VAL A 117 5.66 -5.24 1.45
CA VAL A 117 6.97 -4.92 2.02
C VAL A 117 7.02 -3.43 2.29
N GLU A 118 6.64 -3.03 3.50
CA GLU A 118 6.65 -1.64 3.96
C GLU A 118 7.26 -1.52 5.36
N CYS A 119 8.17 -0.58 5.53
CA CYS A 119 8.67 -0.11 6.82
C CYS A 119 8.09 1.28 7.09
N ARG A 120 7.63 1.52 8.32
CA ARG A 120 6.98 2.76 8.70
C ARG A 120 7.27 3.14 10.14
N ASP A 121 7.45 4.44 10.34
CA ASP A 121 7.44 5.07 11.65
C ASP A 121 6.01 5.46 12.02
N ALA A 122 5.51 4.91 13.12
CA ALA A 122 4.16 5.16 13.59
C ALA A 122 3.97 6.61 14.06
N ASP A 123 5.02 7.23 14.61
CA ASP A 123 4.94 8.55 15.24
C ASP A 123 5.10 9.65 14.20
N THR A 124 6.01 9.45 13.26
CA THR A 124 6.43 10.50 12.33
C THR A 124 5.78 10.37 10.96
N GLY A 125 5.31 9.17 10.63
CA GLY A 125 4.73 8.85 9.32
C GLY A 125 5.77 8.79 8.20
N ASP A 126 7.06 8.75 8.52
CA ASP A 126 8.13 8.44 7.58
C ASP A 126 8.04 6.94 7.20
N SER A 127 8.29 6.59 5.95
CA SER A 127 8.09 5.22 5.47
C SER A 127 8.94 4.86 4.26
N ALA A 128 9.25 3.58 4.10
CA ALA A 128 9.78 2.99 2.87
C ALA A 128 8.94 1.79 2.45
N PHE A 129 8.59 1.67 1.19
CA PHE A 129 7.87 0.51 0.67
C PHE A 129 8.36 0.11 -0.72
N LEU A 130 8.13 -1.15 -1.07
CA LEU A 130 8.38 -1.67 -2.41
C LEU A 130 7.15 -1.52 -3.29
N SER A 131 7.39 -1.20 -4.56
CA SER A 131 6.39 -1.20 -5.62
C SER A 131 7.00 -1.85 -6.86
N VAL A 132 6.19 -2.60 -7.62
CA VAL A 132 6.60 -3.28 -8.85
C VAL A 132 5.81 -2.69 -9.99
N SER A 133 6.50 -2.36 -11.07
CA SER A 133 5.87 -1.73 -12.21
C SER A 133 5.08 -2.70 -13.09
N LYS A 134 4.18 -2.14 -13.88
CA LYS A 134 3.70 -2.78 -15.11
C LYS A 134 4.87 -3.14 -16.04
N PRO A 135 4.68 -4.09 -16.97
CA PRO A 135 5.70 -4.47 -17.94
C PRO A 135 6.30 -3.25 -18.68
N VAL A 136 7.62 -3.16 -18.72
CA VAL A 136 8.36 -2.04 -19.34
C VAL A 136 8.54 -2.22 -20.85
N GLY A 137 8.19 -3.39 -21.38
CA GLY A 137 8.20 -3.68 -22.81
C GLY A 137 9.62 -3.75 -23.37
N GLY A 138 10.56 -4.32 -22.61
CA GLY A 138 11.96 -4.49 -23.02
C GLY A 138 12.78 -3.21 -23.13
N LYS A 139 12.27 -2.07 -22.66
CA LYS A 139 12.99 -0.80 -22.65
C LYS A 139 14.04 -0.76 -21.54
N ALA A 140 15.18 -0.15 -21.82
CA ALA A 140 16.19 0.11 -20.80
C ALA A 140 15.70 1.16 -19.80
N ILE A 141 16.18 1.08 -18.55
CA ILE A 141 15.80 2.01 -17.47
C ILE A 141 16.09 3.49 -17.83
N ALA A 142 17.15 3.72 -18.61
CA ALA A 142 17.54 5.05 -19.07
C ALA A 142 16.49 5.68 -20.01
N ASP A 143 15.86 4.87 -20.85
CA ASP A 143 14.90 5.29 -21.87
C ASP A 143 13.48 5.47 -21.31
N LEU A 144 13.19 4.89 -20.14
CA LEU A 144 11.90 5.00 -19.51
C LEU A 144 11.69 6.39 -18.93
N ASN A 145 10.61 7.07 -19.33
CA ASN A 145 10.24 8.37 -18.78
C ASN A 145 9.89 8.24 -17.30
N THR A 146 10.37 9.15 -16.46
CA THR A 146 10.04 9.21 -15.03
C THR A 146 8.54 9.26 -14.79
N ASN A 147 7.78 9.88 -15.69
CA ASN A 147 6.31 9.93 -15.62
C ASN A 147 5.66 8.54 -15.67
N PHE A 148 6.29 7.54 -16.30
CA PHE A 148 5.80 6.16 -16.28
C PHE A 148 5.71 5.64 -14.84
N PHE A 149 6.79 5.78 -14.06
CA PHE A 149 6.85 5.35 -12.66
C PHE A 149 5.98 6.22 -11.75
N VAL A 150 5.96 7.53 -11.98
CA VAL A 150 5.14 8.45 -11.18
C VAL A 150 3.66 8.07 -11.28
N ASN A 151 3.15 7.90 -12.51
CA ASN A 151 1.74 7.57 -12.76
C ASN A 151 1.29 6.28 -12.06
N GLU A 152 2.21 5.33 -11.89
CA GLU A 152 1.95 4.10 -11.16
C GLU A 152 1.89 4.30 -9.65
N LEU A 153 2.82 5.08 -9.10
CA LEU A 153 2.85 5.39 -7.66
C LEU A 153 1.67 6.25 -7.19
N ILE A 154 1.20 7.16 -8.05
CA ILE A 154 0.04 8.05 -7.77
C ILE A 154 -1.27 7.54 -8.38
N ALA A 155 -1.29 6.30 -8.90
CA ALA A 155 -2.50 5.71 -9.45
C ALA A 155 -3.62 5.72 -8.40
N PRO A 156 -4.91 5.78 -8.78
CA PRO A 156 -6.03 5.78 -7.81
C PRO A 156 -6.01 4.58 -6.84
N THR A 157 -5.48 3.44 -7.28
CA THR A 157 -5.29 2.22 -6.48
C THR A 157 -3.94 2.16 -5.78
N GLY A 158 -3.03 3.09 -6.05
CA GLY A 158 -1.66 3.11 -5.52
C GLY A 158 -1.59 3.48 -4.04
N ARG A 159 -0.42 3.23 -3.44
CA ARG A 159 -0.19 3.41 -2.00
C ARG A 159 -0.45 4.83 -1.50
N PHE A 160 -0.06 5.84 -2.26
CA PHE A 160 -0.28 7.25 -1.88
C PHE A 160 -1.73 7.72 -2.06
N SER A 161 -2.54 6.97 -2.81
CA SER A 161 -3.94 7.29 -3.11
C SER A 161 -4.93 6.66 -2.14
N PHE A 162 -4.46 5.96 -1.11
CA PHE A 162 -5.31 5.20 -0.17
C PHE A 162 -6.41 6.04 0.52
N TYR A 163 -6.18 7.34 0.66
CA TYR A 163 -7.14 8.29 1.23
C TYR A 163 -7.74 9.27 0.20
N GLY A 164 -7.32 9.21 -1.05
CA GLY A 164 -7.65 10.17 -2.10
C GLY A 164 -6.46 10.40 -3.01
N ALA A 165 -6.71 10.73 -4.27
CA ALA A 165 -5.66 10.94 -5.26
C ALA A 165 -4.69 12.08 -4.82
N PRO A 166 -3.37 11.86 -4.89
CA PRO A 166 -2.39 12.91 -4.60
C PRO A 166 -2.55 14.13 -5.51
N THR A 167 -2.36 15.32 -4.93
CA THR A 167 -2.37 16.61 -5.63
C THR A 167 -0.95 17.18 -5.74
N ASP A 168 -0.77 18.23 -6.56
CA ASP A 168 0.50 18.96 -6.72
C ASP A 168 1.73 18.10 -7.04
N VAL A 169 1.54 17.05 -7.82
CA VAL A 169 2.58 16.07 -8.12
C VAL A 169 3.66 16.68 -9.02
N LYS A 170 4.90 16.67 -8.53
CA LYS A 170 6.10 17.18 -9.22
C LYS A 170 7.20 16.15 -9.08
N ALA A 171 7.75 15.71 -10.21
CA ALA A 171 8.89 14.79 -10.24
C ALA A 171 10.15 15.54 -10.71
N LYS A 172 11.27 15.25 -10.04
CA LYS A 172 12.60 15.77 -10.38
C LYS A 172 13.57 14.62 -10.50
N ASN A 173 14.17 14.45 -11.68
CA ASN A 173 15.24 13.47 -11.85
C ASN A 173 16.48 13.87 -11.05
N VAL A 174 17.02 12.91 -10.30
CA VAL A 174 18.25 13.07 -9.53
C VAL A 174 19.42 12.55 -10.35
N GLY A 175 19.30 11.33 -10.90
CA GLY A 175 20.33 10.74 -11.75
C GLY A 175 20.12 9.26 -12.05
N LEU A 176 21.12 8.67 -12.70
CA LEU A 176 21.25 7.24 -12.93
C LEU A 176 22.55 6.79 -12.24
N GLU A 177 22.42 5.91 -11.24
CA GLU A 177 23.55 5.32 -10.51
C GLU A 177 23.65 3.85 -10.92
N GLY A 178 24.59 3.54 -11.81
CA GLY A 178 24.71 2.19 -12.39
C GLY A 178 23.44 1.80 -13.16
N ASN A 179 22.75 0.74 -12.71
CA ASN A 179 21.47 0.28 -13.27
C ASN A 179 20.25 0.71 -12.43
N THR A 180 20.42 1.74 -11.60
CA THR A 180 19.37 2.25 -10.72
C THR A 180 19.08 3.71 -11.05
N LYS A 181 17.85 4.00 -11.47
CA LYS A 181 17.37 5.35 -11.74
C LYS A 181 16.79 5.94 -10.46
N ILE A 182 17.24 7.13 -10.09
CA ILE A 182 16.81 7.83 -8.88
C ILE A 182 16.12 9.13 -9.25
N PHE A 183 14.95 9.36 -8.66
CA PHE A 183 14.22 10.61 -8.78
C PHE A 183 13.49 10.98 -7.48
N ASP A 184 13.28 12.28 -7.32
CA ASP A 184 12.50 12.85 -6.22
C ASP A 184 11.07 13.15 -6.68
N LEU A 185 10.11 12.92 -5.79
CA LEU A 185 8.70 13.17 -5.98
C LEU A 185 8.20 14.09 -4.86
N SER A 186 7.56 15.20 -5.22
CA SER A 186 6.86 16.09 -4.28
C SER A 186 5.38 16.05 -4.63
N PHE A 187 4.52 15.90 -3.63
CA PHE A 187 3.07 15.72 -3.81
C PHE A 187 2.36 16.00 -2.50
N SER A 188 1.05 16.16 -2.53
CA SER A 188 0.21 16.32 -1.34
C SER A 188 -0.73 15.13 -1.22
N THR A 189 -0.83 14.55 -0.03
CA THR A 189 -1.74 13.43 0.27
C THR A 189 -2.81 13.83 1.25
N LEU A 190 -4.04 13.35 1.07
CA LEU A 190 -5.12 13.57 2.04
C LEU A 190 -4.90 12.75 3.31
N ALA A 191 -4.94 13.39 4.47
CA ALA A 191 -4.86 12.71 5.76
C ALA A 191 -6.25 12.28 6.26
N GLN A 192 -6.36 11.04 6.73
CA GLN A 192 -7.64 10.48 7.20
C GLN A 192 -8.25 11.26 8.36
N SER A 193 -7.44 11.60 9.36
CA SER A 193 -7.90 12.15 10.63
C SER A 193 -8.34 13.61 10.54
N THR A 194 -7.67 14.40 9.70
CA THR A 194 -7.89 15.85 9.61
C THR A 194 -8.58 16.29 8.34
N GLN A 195 -8.69 15.41 7.32
CA GLN A 195 -9.17 15.76 5.98
C GLN A 195 -8.37 16.93 5.36
N MET A 196 -7.13 17.12 5.82
CA MET A 196 -6.21 18.12 5.28
C MET A 196 -5.21 17.47 4.33
N GLU A 197 -4.84 18.23 3.31
CA GLU A 197 -3.72 17.87 2.45
C GLU A 197 -2.40 18.08 3.18
N ILE A 198 -1.61 17.01 3.27
CA ILE A 198 -0.28 17.04 3.87
C ILE A 198 0.75 16.97 2.74
N PRO A 199 1.61 18.00 2.59
CA PRO A 199 2.68 17.96 1.61
C PRO A 199 3.72 16.91 2.02
N ARG A 200 4.04 16.02 1.08
CA ARG A 200 5.00 14.94 1.21
C ARG A 200 6.08 15.04 0.15
N LYS A 201 7.21 14.44 0.48
CA LYS A 201 8.31 14.21 -0.44
C LYS A 201 8.71 12.75 -0.37
N ALA A 202 9.06 12.17 -1.51
CA ALA A 202 9.60 10.84 -1.62
C ALA A 202 10.83 10.84 -2.52
N ARG A 203 11.78 9.96 -2.23
CA ARG A 203 12.84 9.57 -3.16
C ARG A 203 12.56 8.15 -3.61
N VAL A 204 12.72 7.92 -4.89
CA VAL A 204 12.43 6.63 -5.53
C VAL A 204 13.69 6.14 -6.21
N ALA A 205 14.11 4.92 -5.88
CA ALA A 205 15.10 4.18 -6.65
C ALA A 205 14.40 3.09 -7.45
N VAL A 206 14.69 3.05 -8.75
CA VAL A 206 14.09 2.11 -9.69
C VAL A 206 15.19 1.30 -10.36
N THR A 207 15.04 -0.02 -10.35
CA THR A 207 15.92 -0.92 -11.09
C THR A 207 15.11 -1.92 -11.89
N ILE A 208 15.64 -2.37 -13.03
CA ILE A 208 15.09 -3.49 -13.80
C ILE A 208 16.08 -4.63 -13.63
N PRO A 209 15.75 -5.64 -12.81
CA PRO A 209 16.66 -6.76 -12.60
C PRO A 209 16.74 -7.63 -13.86
N GLU A 210 17.90 -8.26 -14.06
CA GLU A 210 18.13 -9.09 -15.24
C GLU A 210 17.08 -10.21 -15.37
N GLY A 211 16.59 -10.43 -16.59
CA GLY A 211 15.55 -11.42 -16.88
C GLY A 211 14.12 -11.01 -16.53
N SER A 212 13.92 -9.82 -15.94
CA SER A 212 12.59 -9.26 -15.66
C SER A 212 12.15 -8.31 -16.78
N ASP A 213 10.85 -8.27 -17.06
CA ASP A 213 10.22 -7.21 -17.86
C ASP A 213 9.49 -6.19 -16.96
N GLN A 214 9.68 -6.26 -15.65
CA GLN A 214 9.10 -5.34 -14.67
C GLN A 214 10.20 -4.61 -13.90
N ALA A 215 9.98 -3.34 -13.59
CA ALA A 215 10.86 -2.55 -12.74
C ALA A 215 10.47 -2.72 -11.27
N VAL A 216 11.46 -2.80 -10.40
CA VAL A 216 11.29 -2.78 -8.95
C VAL A 216 11.65 -1.40 -8.44
N MET A 217 10.75 -0.82 -7.65
CA MET A 217 10.87 0.52 -7.09
C MET A 217 10.91 0.44 -5.57
N LEU A 218 11.97 0.98 -4.97
CA LEU A 218 11.97 1.33 -3.55
C LEU A 218 11.57 2.79 -3.40
N VAL A 219 10.48 3.03 -2.67
CA VAL A 219 9.93 4.36 -2.44
C VAL A 219 10.07 4.70 -0.97
N ALA A 220 10.88 5.71 -0.65
CA ALA A 220 11.05 6.20 0.71
C ALA A 220 10.51 7.63 0.82
N SER A 221 9.64 7.90 1.79
CA SER A 221 8.87 9.14 1.89
C SER A 221 8.81 9.71 3.30
N ALA A 222 8.68 11.03 3.38
CA ALA A 222 8.47 11.78 4.60
C ALA A 222 7.54 12.98 4.34
N SER A 223 7.03 13.60 5.41
CA SER A 223 6.38 14.91 5.28
C SER A 223 7.37 16.00 4.83
N ALA A 224 6.91 17.02 4.12
CA ALA A 224 7.77 18.11 3.64
C ALA A 224 8.47 18.86 4.78
N THR A 225 7.82 18.96 5.95
CA THR A 225 8.40 19.55 7.17
C THR A 225 9.56 18.71 7.70
N ARG A 226 9.42 17.38 7.66
CA ARG A 226 10.42 16.44 8.16
C ARG A 226 11.58 16.24 7.21
N TRP A 227 11.32 16.32 5.90
CA TRP A 227 12.35 16.27 4.87
C TRP A 227 13.50 17.24 5.17
N LYS A 228 13.16 18.50 5.49
CA LYS A 228 14.13 19.55 5.82
C LYS A 228 14.78 19.40 7.21
N LYS A 229 14.24 18.52 8.07
CA LYS A 229 14.71 18.28 9.45
C LYS A 229 15.55 17.01 9.58
N GLY A 230 16.06 16.48 8.47
CA GLY A 230 16.99 15.33 8.47
C GLY A 230 16.44 14.04 7.89
N SER A 231 15.11 13.93 7.67
CA SER A 231 14.55 12.73 7.03
C SER A 231 15.09 12.52 5.61
N GLU A 232 15.53 13.58 4.93
CA GLU A 232 16.19 13.46 3.62
C GLU A 232 17.45 12.58 3.67
N THR A 233 18.32 12.76 4.69
CA THR A 233 19.56 11.98 4.83
C THR A 233 19.24 10.51 5.06
N THR A 234 18.32 10.22 6.00
CA THR A 234 17.89 8.86 6.32
C THR A 234 17.22 8.15 5.13
N ILE A 235 16.39 8.89 4.39
CA ILE A 235 15.77 8.40 3.15
C ILE A 235 16.84 8.10 2.11
N ASN A 236 17.85 8.98 1.97
CA ASN A 236 18.94 8.77 1.04
C ASN A 236 19.76 7.52 1.35
N GLU A 237 20.10 7.29 2.63
CA GLU A 237 20.80 6.08 3.08
C GLU A 237 19.98 4.81 2.79
N THR A 238 18.67 4.85 3.06
CA THR A 238 17.74 3.76 2.75
C THR A 238 17.74 3.44 1.25
N ILE A 239 17.65 4.49 0.41
CA ILE A 239 17.62 4.36 -1.04
C ILE A 239 18.96 3.83 -1.61
N GLN A 240 20.09 4.28 -1.08
CA GLN A 240 21.42 3.83 -1.51
C GLN A 240 21.70 2.38 -1.13
N SER A 241 21.07 1.86 -0.07
CA SER A 241 21.20 0.46 0.33
C SER A 241 20.35 -0.52 -0.52
N PHE A 242 19.54 -0.01 -1.44
CA PHE A 242 18.62 -0.82 -2.23
C PHE A 242 19.33 -1.72 -3.23
N GLN A 243 19.06 -3.02 -3.15
CA GLN A 243 19.59 -4.02 -4.06
C GLN A 243 18.52 -5.05 -4.42
N VAL A 244 18.59 -5.52 -5.67
CA VAL A 244 17.73 -6.58 -6.19
C VAL A 244 18.61 -7.61 -6.88
N THR A 245 18.60 -8.85 -6.39
CA THR A 245 19.44 -9.93 -6.92
C THR A 245 18.55 -11.08 -7.42
N PRO A 246 18.78 -11.61 -8.63
CA PRO A 246 18.08 -12.80 -9.09
C PRO A 246 18.40 -13.98 -8.18
N LYS A 247 17.38 -14.68 -7.71
CA LYS A 247 17.56 -15.90 -6.90
C LYS A 247 17.42 -17.11 -7.81
N SER A 248 18.47 -17.92 -7.93
CA SER A 248 18.40 -19.19 -8.65
C SER A 248 17.26 -20.05 -8.11
N ALA A 249 16.45 -20.62 -8.99
CA ALA A 249 15.27 -21.41 -8.66
C ALA A 249 15.62 -22.60 -7.74
N VAL A 250 15.54 -22.41 -6.43
CA VAL A 250 15.44 -23.53 -5.50
C VAL A 250 14.03 -24.07 -5.64
N LYS A 251 13.92 -25.30 -6.17
CA LYS A 251 12.69 -26.08 -6.43
C LYS A 251 11.55 -25.62 -5.52
N ALA A 252 10.47 -25.12 -6.12
CA ALA A 252 9.19 -25.00 -5.44
C ALA A 252 8.89 -26.38 -4.83
N ARG A 253 8.81 -26.44 -3.49
CA ARG A 253 8.47 -27.67 -2.80
C ARG A 253 6.96 -27.81 -2.95
N GLY A 254 6.54 -28.61 -3.94
CA GLY A 254 5.13 -28.95 -4.13
C GLY A 254 4.56 -29.51 -2.83
N LYS A 255 3.37 -29.04 -2.46
CA LYS A 255 2.51 -29.75 -1.52
C LYS A 255 1.89 -30.94 -2.23
#